data_AF-A0A094HXZ4-F1
#
_entry.id   AF-A0A094HXZ4-F1
#
_cell.length_a   1.000
_cell.length_b   1.000
_cell.length_c   1.000
_cell.angle_alpha   90.00
_cell.angle_beta   90.00
_cell.angle_gamma   90.00
#
_symmetry.space_group_name_H-M   'P 1'
#
loop_
_entity.id
_entity.type
_entity.pdbx_description
1 polymer ?
#
loop_
_entity_poly.entity_id
_entity_poly.type
_entity_poly.pdbx_seq_one_letter_code
_entity_poly.pdbx_strand_id
1 'polypeptide(L)'
;MSVVAMLNNVMGCIVAFIPEGMPIGVALTLMMVANRMKAANILPKGLATVETLGCVNVLCSDKTGTLTENKMAVSSTSFVDKQYSVEDTLDIMASPDALEVFSEFHRAALLCNDSVFDPLTMDLPMEQREIHGNATDAAVFRFAETAKSGDVLRDSNPRAF
;
A
#
# COMPACT_ATOMS: atom_id res chain seq x y z
N MET A 1 -18.33 -71.07 0.47
CA MET A 1 -18.58 -69.64 0.18
C MET A 1 -18.33 -69.44 -1.32
N SER A 2 -19.28 -68.93 -2.11
CA SER A 2 -19.02 -68.73 -3.55
C SER A 2 -18.05 -67.57 -3.74
N VAL A 3 -17.17 -67.65 -4.75
CA VAL A 3 -16.22 -66.58 -5.09
C VAL A 3 -16.97 -65.26 -5.34
N VAL A 4 -18.14 -65.35 -5.96
CA VAL A 4 -19.04 -64.20 -6.20
C VAL A 4 -19.49 -63.55 -4.89
N ALA A 5 -19.86 -64.35 -3.87
CA ALA A 5 -20.26 -63.82 -2.57
C ALA A 5 -19.09 -63.16 -1.83
N MET A 6 -17.87 -63.73 -1.92
CA MET A 6 -16.68 -63.08 -1.37
C MET A 6 -16.39 -61.74 -2.05
N LEU A 7 -16.46 -61.68 -3.39
CA LEU A 7 -16.24 -60.44 -4.14
C LEU A 7 -17.27 -59.36 -3.80
N ASN A 8 -18.55 -59.73 -3.69
CA ASN A 8 -19.62 -58.81 -3.30
C ASN A 8 -19.38 -58.25 -1.89
N ASN A 9 -18.99 -59.09 -0.94
CA ASN A 9 -18.70 -58.65 0.43
C ASN A 9 -17.49 -57.70 0.46
N VAL A 10 -16.42 -58.02 -0.26
CA VAL A 10 -15.23 -57.16 -0.35
C VAL A 10 -15.59 -55.80 -0.96
N MET A 11 -16.35 -55.78 -2.06
CA MET A 11 -16.82 -54.53 -2.68
C MET A 11 -17.70 -53.70 -1.73
N GLY A 12 -18.61 -54.34 -1.00
CA GLY A 12 -19.45 -53.67 0.00
C GLY A 12 -18.62 -53.04 1.13
N CYS A 13 -17.60 -53.73 1.63
CA CYS A 13 -16.68 -53.18 2.62
C CYS A 13 -15.90 -51.99 2.06
N ILE A 14 -15.36 -52.07 0.83
CA ILE A 14 -14.60 -50.98 0.22
C ILE A 14 -15.44 -49.71 0.11
N VAL A 15 -16.66 -49.81 -0.42
CA VAL A 15 -17.56 -48.65 -0.57
C VAL A 15 -17.97 -48.08 0.79
N ALA A 16 -18.19 -48.93 1.81
CA ALA A 16 -18.56 -48.48 3.14
C ALA A 16 -17.44 -47.69 3.86
N PHE A 17 -16.17 -47.99 3.56
CA PHE A 17 -15.02 -47.37 4.23
C PHE A 17 -14.41 -46.19 3.46
N ILE A 18 -14.69 -46.01 2.17
CA ILE A 18 -14.20 -44.86 1.40
C ILE A 18 -15.15 -43.67 1.60
N PRO A 19 -14.69 -42.57 2.24
CA PRO A 19 -15.53 -41.41 2.46
C PRO A 19 -15.60 -40.54 1.21
N GLU A 20 -16.39 -40.93 0.21
CA GLU A 20 -16.50 -40.25 -1.09
C GLU A 20 -16.96 -38.77 -0.97
N GLY A 21 -17.68 -38.43 0.10
CA GLY A 21 -18.13 -37.06 0.37
C GLY A 21 -17.10 -36.14 1.03
N MET A 22 -16.02 -36.70 1.61
CA MET A 22 -15.03 -35.91 2.35
C MET A 22 -14.28 -34.90 1.46
N PRO A 23 -13.83 -35.23 0.23
CA PRO A 23 -13.18 -34.26 -0.65
C PRO A 23 -14.08 -33.05 -0.97
N ILE A 24 -15.39 -33.29 -1.15
CA ILE A 24 -16.38 -32.23 -1.41
C ILE A 24 -16.56 -31.35 -0.17
N GLY A 25 -16.66 -31.95 1.02
CA GLY A 25 -16.76 -31.23 2.28
C GLY A 25 -15.57 -30.29 2.51
N VAL A 26 -14.34 -30.78 2.31
CA VAL A 26 -13.12 -29.97 2.43
C VAL A 26 -13.07 -28.85 1.39
N ALA A 27 -13.44 -29.12 0.15
CA ALA A 27 -13.47 -28.08 -0.89
C ALA A 27 -14.49 -26.96 -0.56
N LEU A 28 -15.68 -27.33 -0.06
CA LEU A 28 -16.71 -26.37 0.34
C LEU A 28 -16.27 -25.51 1.52
N THR A 29 -15.65 -26.10 2.54
CA THR A 29 -15.16 -25.33 3.70
C THR A 29 -14.06 -24.36 3.29
N LEU A 30 -13.09 -24.79 2.47
CA LEU A 30 -12.04 -23.90 1.94
C LEU A 30 -12.63 -22.78 1.08
N MET A 31 -13.66 -23.07 0.26
CA MET A 31 -14.34 -22.07 -0.56
C MET A 31 -15.08 -21.03 0.30
N MET A 32 -15.73 -21.45 1.38
CA MET A 32 -16.37 -20.53 2.32
C MET A 32 -15.34 -19.58 2.96
N VAL A 33 -14.17 -20.10 3.34
CA VAL A 33 -13.08 -19.27 3.89
C VAL A 33 -12.51 -18.34 2.82
N ALA A 34 -12.28 -18.82 1.59
CA ALA A 34 -11.85 -17.98 0.47
C ALA A 34 -12.80 -16.81 0.20
N ASN A 35 -14.11 -17.04 0.30
CA ASN A 35 -15.12 -15.97 0.18
C ASN A 35 -15.03 -14.94 1.31
N ARG A 36 -14.72 -15.37 2.55
CA ARG A 36 -14.47 -14.45 3.66
C ARG A 36 -13.19 -13.63 3.46
N MET A 37 -12.13 -14.25 2.95
CA MET A 37 -10.88 -13.56 2.59
C MET A 37 -11.11 -12.49 1.52
N LYS A 38 -11.92 -12.81 0.50
CA LYS A 38 -12.31 -11.86 -0.55
C LYS A 38 -13.05 -10.64 0.02
N ALA A 39 -13.95 -10.85 0.99
CA ALA A 39 -14.63 -9.75 1.67
C ALA A 39 -13.67 -8.83 2.45
N ALA A 40 -12.48 -9.31 2.79
CA ALA A 40 -11.39 -8.55 3.41
C ALA A 40 -10.34 -8.07 2.38
N ASN A 41 -10.68 -7.98 1.09
CA ASN A 41 -9.79 -7.59 0.00
C ASN A 41 -8.58 -8.52 -0.23
N ILE A 42 -8.64 -9.77 0.21
CA ILE A 42 -7.61 -10.78 -0.05
C ILE A 42 -8.14 -11.75 -1.10
N LEU A 43 -7.46 -11.85 -2.24
CA LEU A 43 -7.84 -12.75 -3.34
C LEU A 43 -6.97 -14.01 -3.36
N PRO A 44 -7.39 -15.13 -2.75
CA PRO A 44 -6.68 -16.40 -2.88
C PRO A 44 -6.83 -16.91 -4.31
N LYS A 45 -5.70 -17.19 -4.98
CA LYS A 45 -5.69 -17.76 -6.34
C LYS A 45 -5.99 -19.27 -6.38
N GLY A 46 -5.90 -19.94 -5.23
CA GLY A 46 -6.23 -21.36 -5.08
C GLY A 46 -6.70 -21.69 -3.66
N LEU A 47 -7.51 -22.75 -3.53
CA LEU A 47 -8.07 -23.15 -2.24
C LEU A 47 -7.00 -23.65 -1.26
N ALA A 48 -5.94 -24.30 -1.75
CA ALA A 48 -4.82 -24.75 -0.93
C ALA A 48 -4.04 -23.58 -0.28
N THR A 49 -4.06 -22.39 -0.90
CA THR A 49 -3.42 -21.18 -0.33
C THR A 49 -4.09 -20.76 0.98
N VAL A 50 -5.40 -20.99 1.10
CA VAL A 50 -6.17 -20.68 2.31
C VAL A 50 -5.66 -21.48 3.50
N GLU A 51 -5.47 -22.78 3.31
CA GLU A 51 -4.89 -23.66 4.33
C GLU A 51 -3.43 -23.31 4.62
N THR A 52 -2.64 -23.12 3.56
CA THR A 52 -1.20 -22.82 3.67
C THR A 52 -0.96 -21.59 4.54
N LEU A 53 -1.73 -20.51 4.34
CA LEU A 53 -1.62 -19.28 5.15
C LEU A 53 -1.93 -19.51 6.63
N GLY A 54 -2.82 -20.44 6.96
CA GLY A 54 -3.12 -20.82 8.35
C GLY A 54 -1.98 -21.58 9.04
N CYS A 55 -1.08 -22.19 8.26
CA CYS A 55 0.04 -22.98 8.75
C CYS A 55 1.40 -22.25 8.61
N VAL A 56 1.42 -20.96 8.30
CA VAL A 56 2.67 -20.20 8.18
C VAL A 56 3.26 -19.91 9.56
N ASN A 57 4.51 -20.31 9.77
CA ASN A 57 5.29 -19.99 10.97
C ASN A 57 6.38 -18.94 10.75
N VAL A 58 6.75 -18.67 9.48
CA VAL A 58 7.79 -17.72 9.09
C VAL A 58 7.29 -16.88 7.93
N LEU A 59 7.31 -15.56 8.08
CA LEU A 59 6.91 -14.62 7.04
C LEU A 59 8.16 -13.95 6.44
N CYS A 60 8.42 -14.24 5.16
CA CYS A 60 9.43 -13.53 4.38
C CYS A 60 8.71 -12.44 3.59
N SER A 61 8.94 -11.18 3.93
CA SER A 61 8.39 -10.04 3.20
C SER A 61 9.48 -9.35 2.41
N ASP A 62 9.15 -8.94 1.19
CA ASP A 62 9.96 -7.92 0.51
C ASP A 62 9.76 -6.56 1.20
N LYS A 63 10.74 -5.67 1.08
CA LYS A 63 10.68 -4.32 1.66
C LYS A 63 9.95 -3.37 0.72
N THR A 64 10.50 -3.20 -0.49
CA THR A 64 10.08 -2.14 -1.40
C THR A 64 8.78 -2.53 -2.10
N GLY A 65 7.73 -1.72 -1.97
CA GLY A 65 6.42 -2.00 -2.57
C GLY A 65 5.60 -3.05 -1.83
N THR A 66 6.07 -3.56 -0.68
CA THR A 66 5.32 -4.46 0.20
C THR A 66 5.24 -3.90 1.63
N LEU A 67 6.39 -3.71 2.30
CA LEU A 67 6.43 -3.03 3.61
C LEU A 67 6.42 -1.51 3.46
N THR A 68 6.97 -1.01 2.35
CA THR A 68 6.96 0.41 2.00
C THR A 68 6.12 0.64 0.76
N GLU A 69 5.58 1.85 0.61
CA GLU A 69 4.72 2.22 -0.53
C GLU A 69 5.49 2.43 -1.84
N ASN A 70 6.82 2.19 -1.86
CA ASN A 70 7.70 2.52 -2.98
C ASN A 70 7.57 3.99 -3.45
N LYS A 71 7.29 4.89 -2.52
CA LYS A 71 7.23 6.34 -2.72
C LYS A 71 8.21 7.02 -1.78
N MET A 72 9.03 7.93 -2.30
CA MET A 72 9.88 8.78 -1.49
C MET A 72 9.03 9.84 -0.80
N ALA A 73 9.29 10.06 0.49
CA ALA A 73 8.62 11.05 1.31
C ALA A 73 9.64 11.74 2.22
N VAL A 74 9.40 13.01 2.54
CA VAL A 74 10.19 13.73 3.53
C VAL A 74 9.89 13.13 4.90
N SER A 75 10.93 12.70 5.63
CA SER A 75 10.80 12.05 6.94
C SER A 75 11.02 12.98 8.12
N SER A 76 11.77 14.07 7.92
CA SER A 76 12.01 15.12 8.90
C SER A 76 12.59 16.33 8.20
N THR A 77 12.51 17.49 8.84
CA THR A 77 13.20 18.70 8.39
C THR A 77 14.21 19.12 9.45
N SER A 78 15.27 19.81 9.05
CA SER A 78 16.33 20.22 9.97
C SER A 78 16.84 21.58 9.62
N PHE A 79 16.91 22.42 10.64
CA PHE A 79 17.61 23.70 10.62
C PHE A 79 18.90 23.56 11.43
N VAL A 80 19.77 24.57 11.37
CA VAL A 80 21.10 24.54 12.00
C VAL A 80 21.04 24.10 13.48
N ASP A 81 20.04 24.59 14.21
CA ASP A 81 19.97 24.40 15.66
C ASP A 81 19.06 23.23 16.09
N LYS A 82 18.17 22.77 15.20
CA LYS A 82 17.09 21.84 15.60
C LYS A 82 16.52 21.05 14.43
N GLN A 83 16.23 19.77 14.69
CA GLN A 83 15.43 18.90 13.84
C GLN A 83 13.95 18.96 14.25
N TYR A 84 13.06 18.97 13.25
CA TYR A 84 11.61 18.99 13.41
C TYR A 84 11.01 17.75 12.75
N SER A 85 9.88 17.28 13.30
CA SER A 85 9.05 16.29 12.61
C SER A 85 8.40 16.93 11.38
N VAL A 86 7.89 16.08 10.49
CA VAL A 86 7.19 16.55 9.29
C VAL A 86 5.94 17.32 9.70
N GLU A 87 5.18 16.78 10.64
CA GLU A 87 3.93 17.34 11.15
C GLU A 87 4.15 18.72 11.76
N ASP A 88 5.14 18.86 12.66
CA ASP A 88 5.47 20.14 13.29
C ASP A 88 5.84 21.19 12.23
N THR A 89 6.58 20.78 11.21
CA THR A 89 7.03 21.68 10.15
C THR A 89 5.86 22.16 9.29
N LEU A 90 4.94 21.25 8.92
CA LEU A 90 3.74 21.58 8.16
C LEU A 90 2.84 22.54 8.96
N ASP A 91 2.65 22.30 10.25
CA ASP A 91 1.85 23.15 11.12
C ASP A 91 2.45 24.57 11.25
N ILE A 92 3.78 24.67 11.41
CA ILE A 92 4.48 25.96 11.48
C ILE A 92 4.38 26.70 10.15
N MET A 93 4.56 26.00 9.02
CA MET A 93 4.50 26.59 7.68
C MET A 93 3.08 27.03 7.28
N ALA A 94 2.06 26.36 7.79
CA ALA A 94 0.66 26.73 7.57
C ALA A 94 0.21 27.93 8.42
N SER A 95 0.90 28.21 9.53
CA SER A 95 0.58 29.33 10.41
C SER A 95 0.82 30.70 9.73
N PRO A 96 -0.10 31.68 9.89
CA PRO A 96 0.12 33.05 9.41
C PRO A 96 1.34 33.73 10.05
N ASP A 97 1.67 33.35 11.29
CA ASP A 97 2.78 33.89 12.07
C ASP A 97 4.03 33.00 11.97
N ALA A 98 4.17 32.24 10.88
CA ALA A 98 5.35 31.42 10.64
C ALA A 98 6.61 32.27 10.72
N LEU A 99 7.63 31.77 11.43
CA LEU A 99 8.95 32.38 11.44
C LEU A 99 9.45 32.51 9.98
N GLU A 100 10.06 33.64 9.65
CA GLU A 100 10.56 33.94 8.30
C GLU A 100 11.41 32.81 7.70
N VAL A 101 12.18 32.13 8.54
CA VAL A 101 13.02 30.98 8.18
C VAL A 101 12.20 29.83 7.56
N PHE A 102 11.01 29.53 8.08
CA PHE A 102 10.15 28.47 7.54
C PHE A 102 9.48 28.90 6.22
N SER A 103 9.16 30.18 6.08
CA SER A 103 8.68 30.75 4.82
C SER A 103 9.76 30.65 3.73
N GLU A 104 11.01 31.03 4.03
CA GLU A 104 12.11 30.91 3.08
C GLU A 104 12.45 29.45 2.74
N PHE A 105 12.39 28.56 3.74
CA PHE A 105 12.55 27.11 3.51
C PHE A 105 11.46 26.57 2.57
N HIS A 106 10.20 26.95 2.78
CA HIS A 106 9.09 26.58 1.91
C HIS A 106 9.27 27.11 0.48
N ARG A 107 9.68 28.37 0.33
CA ARG A 107 9.97 28.98 -0.97
C ARG A 107 11.09 28.26 -1.70
N ALA A 108 12.17 27.91 -1.00
CA ALA A 108 13.27 27.15 -1.57
C ALA A 108 12.81 25.75 -2.03
N ALA A 109 12.00 25.07 -1.23
CA ALA A 109 11.46 23.74 -1.56
C ALA A 109 10.55 23.74 -2.80
N LEU A 110 9.79 24.82 -3.04
CA LEU A 110 8.92 24.97 -4.21
C LEU A 110 9.66 25.49 -5.45
N LEU A 111 10.47 26.55 -5.32
CA LEU A 111 11.06 27.24 -6.47
C LEU A 111 12.26 26.48 -7.04
N CYS A 112 13.07 25.84 -6.19
CA CYS A 112 14.20 25.03 -6.62
C CYS A 112 13.80 23.59 -6.97
N ASN A 113 12.58 23.41 -7.50
CA ASN A 113 12.01 22.10 -7.80
C ASN A 113 11.28 22.10 -9.14
N ASP A 114 11.63 21.15 -10.00
CA ASP A 114 11.10 21.01 -11.37
C ASP A 114 9.84 20.15 -11.43
N SER A 115 9.40 19.61 -10.30
CA SER A 115 8.26 18.71 -10.26
C SER A 115 6.93 19.44 -10.49
N VAL A 116 6.00 18.73 -11.12
CA VAL A 116 4.65 19.23 -11.43
C VAL A 116 3.65 18.09 -11.20
N PHE A 117 2.47 18.41 -10.68
CA PHE A 117 1.38 17.44 -10.60
C PHE A 117 0.85 17.07 -11.99
N ASP A 118 0.48 15.80 -12.19
CA ASP A 118 -0.24 15.39 -13.39
C ASP A 118 -1.63 16.06 -13.39
N PRO A 119 -1.96 16.87 -14.43
CA PRO A 119 -3.26 17.52 -14.56
C PRO A 119 -4.45 16.54 -14.49
N LEU A 120 -4.25 15.28 -14.87
CA LEU A 120 -5.29 14.25 -14.86
C LEU A 120 -5.64 13.75 -13.46
N THR A 121 -4.83 14.07 -12.45
CA THR A 121 -4.99 13.56 -11.06
C THR A 121 -5.34 14.65 -10.06
N MET A 122 -5.62 15.88 -10.52
CA MET A 122 -5.85 17.04 -9.66
C MET A 122 -7.12 16.95 -8.80
N ASP A 123 -8.08 16.12 -9.20
CA ASP A 123 -9.31 15.81 -8.45
C ASP A 123 -9.05 14.89 -7.25
N LEU A 124 -7.94 14.14 -7.26
CA LEU A 124 -7.56 13.24 -6.18
C LEU A 124 -6.99 14.01 -4.96
N PRO A 125 -7.04 13.40 -3.76
CA PRO A 125 -6.33 13.91 -2.59
C PRO A 125 -4.83 14.05 -2.86
N MET A 126 -4.16 15.01 -2.20
CA MET A 126 -2.72 15.30 -2.39
C MET A 126 -1.81 14.06 -2.33
N GLU A 127 -2.13 13.10 -1.45
CA GLU A 127 -1.39 11.84 -1.29
C GLU A 127 -1.47 10.89 -2.50
N GLN A 128 -2.51 11.04 -3.31
CA GLN A 128 -2.78 10.18 -4.47
C GLN A 128 -2.49 10.86 -5.80
N ARG A 129 -2.28 12.18 -5.82
CA ARG A 129 -1.88 12.91 -7.03
C ARG A 129 -0.56 12.38 -7.56
N GLU A 130 -0.49 12.20 -8.87
CA GLU A 130 0.75 11.80 -9.53
C GLU A 130 1.63 13.03 -9.75
N ILE A 131 2.95 12.85 -9.61
CA ILE A 131 3.93 13.94 -9.76
C ILE A 131 4.94 13.52 -10.82
N HIS A 132 5.12 14.36 -11.83
CA HIS A 132 6.19 14.22 -12.80
C HIS A 132 7.44 14.91 -12.25
N GLY A 133 8.50 14.14 -12.05
CA GLY A 133 9.77 14.59 -11.48
C GLY A 133 10.61 13.38 -11.06
N ASN A 134 11.85 13.61 -10.61
CA ASN A 134 12.60 12.55 -9.94
C ASN A 134 12.01 12.29 -8.54
N ALA A 135 12.32 11.13 -7.94
CA ALA A 135 11.68 10.72 -6.68
C ALA A 135 11.96 11.67 -5.50
N THR A 136 13.13 12.29 -5.45
CA THR A 136 13.51 13.25 -4.39
C THR A 136 12.74 14.55 -4.56
N ASP A 137 12.73 15.10 -5.76
CA ASP A 137 12.05 16.34 -6.10
C ASP A 137 10.54 16.17 -5.90
N ALA A 138 9.97 15.04 -6.31
CA ALA A 138 8.56 14.75 -6.10
C ALA A 138 8.20 14.68 -4.60
N ALA A 139 9.07 14.13 -3.76
CA ALA A 139 8.87 14.07 -2.32
C ALA A 139 8.90 15.47 -1.68
N VAL A 140 9.89 16.28 -2.03
CA VAL A 140 10.04 17.66 -1.54
C VAL A 140 8.89 18.54 -2.03
N PHE A 141 8.50 18.40 -3.30
CA PHE A 141 7.42 19.14 -3.92
C PHE A 141 6.09 18.85 -3.22
N ARG A 142 5.77 17.57 -3.02
CA ARG A 142 4.57 17.14 -2.29
C ARG A 142 4.54 17.68 -0.88
N PHE A 143 5.65 17.57 -0.15
CA PHE A 143 5.77 18.10 1.20
C PHE A 143 5.47 19.60 1.23
N ALA A 144 6.04 20.37 0.31
CA ALA A 144 5.83 21.81 0.26
C ALA A 144 4.38 22.17 -0.10
N GLU A 145 3.81 21.56 -1.14
CA GLU A 145 2.40 21.78 -1.55
C GLU A 145 1.39 21.36 -0.48
N THR A 146 1.75 20.41 0.40
CA THR A 146 0.90 20.02 1.54
C THR A 146 0.81 21.12 2.60
N ALA A 147 1.88 21.87 2.82
CA ALA A 147 1.89 22.96 3.81
C ALA A 147 1.07 24.16 3.34
N LYS A 148 1.32 24.60 2.11
CA LYS A 148 0.66 25.75 1.48
C LYS A 148 0.80 25.62 -0.03
N SER A 149 -0.28 25.89 -0.75
CA SER A 149 -0.26 25.83 -2.22
C SER A 149 0.76 26.80 -2.79
N GLY A 150 1.63 26.27 -3.66
CA GLY A 150 2.75 26.97 -4.25
C GLY A 150 2.45 27.71 -5.55
N ASP A 151 1.25 27.54 -6.13
CA ASP A 151 0.91 28.05 -7.47
C ASP A 151 1.15 29.56 -7.60
N VAL A 152 0.64 30.34 -6.64
CA VAL A 152 0.82 31.81 -6.60
C VAL A 152 2.32 32.18 -6.46
N LEU A 153 3.08 31.38 -5.72
CA LEU A 153 4.51 31.61 -5.51
C LEU A 153 5.32 31.33 -6.78
N ARG A 154 4.98 30.26 -7.51
CA ARG A 154 5.61 29.90 -8.80
C ARG A 154 5.24 30.91 -9.89
N ASP A 155 3.99 31.35 -9.94
CA ASP A 155 3.52 32.35 -10.90
C ASP A 155 4.18 33.73 -10.70
N SER A 156 4.41 34.12 -9.44
CA SER A 156 5.07 35.38 -9.09
C SER A 156 6.60 35.34 -9.25
N ASN A 157 7.20 34.16 -9.35
CA ASN A 157 8.63 33.96 -9.53
C ASN A 157 8.90 33.10 -10.77
N PRO A 158 8.61 33.62 -11.98
CA PRO A 158 8.80 32.87 -13.21
C PRO A 158 10.28 32.54 -13.41
N ARG A 159 10.54 31.34 -13.92
CA ARG A 159 11.90 30.91 -14.23
C ARG A 159 12.47 31.76 -15.35
N ALA A 160 13.62 32.37 -15.10
CA ALA A 160 14.43 32.95 -16.15
C ALA A 160 15.20 31.82 -16.84
N PHE A 161 14.89 31.56 -18.11
CA PHE A 161 15.64 30.66 -18.99
C PHE A 161 16.71 31.44 -19.77
#